data_AF-A0AAD9F6N5-F1
#
_entry.id   AF-A0AAD9F6N5-F1
#
_cell.length_a   1.000
_cell.length_b   1.000
_cell.length_c   1.000
_cell.angle_alpha   90.00
_cell.angle_beta   90.00
_cell.angle_gamma   90.00
#
_symmetry.space_group_name_H-M   'P 1'
#
loop_
_entity.id
_entity.type
_entity.pdbx_description
1 polymer ?
#
loop_
_entity_poly.entity_id
_entity_poly.type
_entity_poly.pdbx_seq_one_letter_code
_entity_poly.pdbx_strand_id
1 'polypeptide(L)'
;MDMREMMERAGNSQQLTVLSYKNAGHLIEPPFTPFVRASTFRTVTNPPFTMMALWGGELLAHSHPQEDAWRKTLVFLRENLYGGMKPVALFSNL
;
A
#
# COMPACT_ATOMS: atom_id res chain seq x y z
N MET A 1 20.30 -3.28 1.69
CA MET A 1 19.78 -4.27 2.65
C MET A 1 18.28 -4.31 2.46
N ASP A 2 17.70 -5.50 2.32
CA ASP A 2 16.23 -5.68 2.26
C ASP A 2 15.64 -5.54 3.68
N MET A 3 14.45 -4.94 3.80
CA MET A 3 13.78 -4.73 5.08
C MET A 3 13.53 -6.06 5.81
N ARG A 4 13.24 -7.14 5.06
CA ARG A 4 13.08 -8.49 5.62
C ARG A 4 14.37 -8.97 6.30
N GLU A 5 15.51 -8.84 5.63
CA GLU A 5 16.81 -9.23 6.19
C GLU A 5 17.14 -8.40 7.45
N MET A 6 16.84 -7.10 7.42
CA MET A 6 17.06 -6.21 8.56
C MET A 6 16.26 -6.63 9.79
N MET A 7 14.98 -6.97 9.61
CA MET A 7 14.10 -7.42 10.71
C MET A 7 14.50 -8.81 11.23
N GLU A 8 14.94 -9.70 10.35
CA GLU A 8 15.44 -11.02 10.75
C GLU A 8 16.69 -10.90 11.64
N ARG A 9 17.67 -10.07 11.23
CA ARG A 9 18.88 -9.82 12.03
C ARG A 9 18.59 -9.18 13.38
N ALA A 10 17.54 -8.37 13.48
CA ALA A 10 17.11 -7.75 14.72
C ALA A 10 16.29 -8.68 15.63
N GLY A 11 15.98 -9.91 15.18
CA GLY A 11 15.18 -10.87 15.94
C GLY A 11 13.70 -10.48 16.06
N ASN A 12 13.19 -9.65 15.14
CA ASN A 12 11.81 -9.17 15.16
C ASN A 12 11.05 -9.39 13.86
N SER A 13 11.39 -10.43 13.10
CA SER A 13 10.75 -10.75 11.82
C SER A 13 9.25 -10.99 11.92
N GLN A 14 8.74 -11.42 13.08
CA GLN A 14 7.30 -11.55 13.35
C GLN A 14 6.52 -10.23 13.31
N GLN A 15 7.20 -9.08 13.39
CA GLN A 15 6.58 -7.75 13.28
C GLN A 15 6.45 -7.26 11.83
N LEU A 16 6.96 -8.01 10.85
CA LEU A 16 6.92 -7.65 9.44
C LEU A 16 5.99 -8.57 8.65
N THR A 17 4.98 -7.97 8.02
CA THR A 17 4.20 -8.62 6.96
C THR A 17 4.49 -7.92 5.63
N VAL A 18 4.88 -8.68 4.61
CA VAL A 18 5.15 -8.15 3.26
C VAL A 18 4.07 -8.67 2.32
N LEU A 19 3.40 -7.74 1.65
CA LEU A 19 2.42 -8.01 0.60
C LEU A 19 3.01 -7.61 -0.73
N SER A 20 2.95 -8.50 -1.71
CA SER A 20 3.43 -8.23 -3.06
C SER A 20 2.31 -8.46 -4.06
N TYR A 21 1.97 -7.41 -4.81
CA TYR A 21 0.92 -7.46 -5.82
C TYR A 21 1.56 -7.45 -7.20
N LYS A 22 1.49 -8.60 -7.88
CA LYS A 22 2.01 -8.73 -9.24
C LYS A 22 1.25 -7.78 -10.18
N ASN A 23 1.98 -7.12 -11.07
CA ASN A 23 1.45 -6.17 -12.06
C ASN A 23 0.73 -4.95 -11.49
N ALA A 24 0.83 -4.69 -10.18
CA ALA A 24 0.44 -3.42 -9.59
C ALA A 24 1.50 -2.35 -9.90
N GLY A 25 1.05 -1.14 -10.17
CA GLY A 25 1.89 0.04 -10.27
C GLY A 25 2.28 0.60 -8.90
N HIS A 26 3.04 1.68 -8.92
CA HIS A 26 3.57 2.36 -7.75
C HIS A 26 2.48 3.02 -6.89
N LEU A 27 1.44 3.57 -7.52
CA LEU A 27 0.39 4.34 -6.86
C LEU A 27 -0.75 3.42 -6.38
N ILE A 28 -0.56 2.71 -5.27
CA ILE A 28 -1.64 1.97 -4.60
C ILE A 28 -2.47 2.95 -3.76
N GLU A 29 -3.42 3.58 -4.42
CA GLU A 29 -4.34 4.57 -3.86
C GLU A 29 -5.53 3.92 -3.10
N PRO A 30 -6.37 4.71 -2.39
CA PRO A 30 -7.60 4.20 -1.82
C PRO A 30 -8.51 3.52 -2.86
N PRO A 31 -9.42 2.61 -2.44
CA PRO A 31 -10.30 1.87 -3.33
C PRO A 31 -11.07 2.78 -4.28
N PHE A 32 -11.25 2.32 -5.53
CA PHE A 32 -11.97 3.03 -6.59
C PHE A 32 -11.29 4.31 -7.10
N THR A 33 -10.07 4.62 -6.66
CA THR A 33 -9.30 5.71 -7.24
C THR A 33 -8.89 5.36 -8.68
N PRO A 34 -9.10 6.26 -9.66
CA PRO A 34 -8.73 5.99 -11.05
C PRO A 34 -7.26 5.59 -11.21
N PHE A 35 -7.03 4.59 -12.06
CA PHE A 35 -5.68 4.13 -12.36
C PHE A 35 -4.91 5.18 -13.20
N VAL A 36 -3.74 5.58 -12.72
CA VAL A 36 -2.83 6.51 -13.40
C VAL A 36 -1.52 5.81 -13.74
N ARG A 37 -1.34 5.47 -15.02
CA ARG A 37 -0.10 4.82 -15.49
C ARG A 37 1.08 5.79 -15.59
N ALA A 38 0.81 7.05 -15.92
CA ALA A 38 1.83 8.06 -16.11
C ALA A 38 1.26 9.46 -15.82
N SER A 39 2.09 10.35 -15.30
CA SER A 39 1.73 11.76 -15.12
C SER A 39 2.96 12.66 -15.09
N THR A 40 2.75 13.96 -15.28
CA THR A 40 3.79 14.96 -15.07
C THR A 40 4.09 15.07 -13.58
N PHE A 41 5.33 14.78 -13.19
CA PHE A 41 5.83 14.85 -11.82
C PHE A 41 6.86 15.98 -11.70
N ARG A 42 6.75 16.77 -10.62
CA ARG A 42 7.74 17.79 -10.26
C ARG A 42 8.77 17.16 -9.33
N THR A 43 10.04 17.20 -9.71
CA THR A 43 11.09 16.68 -8.83
C THR A 43 11.32 17.63 -7.67
N VAL A 44 11.61 17.08 -6.49
CA VAL A 44 11.91 17.86 -5.29
C VAL A 44 13.30 18.53 -5.41
N THR A 45 14.19 17.94 -6.22
CA THR A 45 15.60 18.33 -6.29
C THR A 45 15.90 19.48 -7.25
N ASN A 46 15.05 19.74 -8.27
CA ASN A 46 15.31 20.77 -9.29
C ASN A 46 14.02 21.49 -9.74
N PRO A 47 13.37 22.31 -8.90
CA PRO A 47 12.31 23.20 -9.38
C PRO A 47 12.88 24.24 -10.36
N PRO A 48 12.27 24.50 -11.54
CA PRO A 48 10.91 24.12 -11.98
C PRO A 48 10.85 22.92 -12.95
N PHE A 49 11.84 22.03 -12.96
CA PHE A 49 11.88 20.89 -13.88
C PHE A 49 10.73 19.90 -13.60
N THR A 50 9.99 19.60 -14.66
CA THR A 50 8.93 18.57 -14.65
C THR A 50 9.36 17.41 -15.52
N MET A 51 9.03 16.20 -15.09
CA MET A 51 9.35 14.96 -15.78
C MET A 51 8.07 14.15 -15.99
N MET A 52 8.00 13.38 -17.08
CA MET A 52 6.99 12.34 -17.21
C MET A 52 7.39 11.16 -16.30
N ALA A 53 6.61 10.89 -15.26
CA ALA A 53 6.79 9.72 -14.42
C ALA A 53 5.95 8.56 -14.94
N LEU A 54 6.55 7.38 -15.04
CA LEU A 54 5.85 6.13 -15.31
C LEU A 54 5.63 5.42 -13.97
N TRP A 55 4.38 5.36 -13.54
CA TRP A 55 3.99 4.72 -12.29
C TRP A 55 3.81 3.20 -12.44
N GLY A 56 3.73 2.71 -13.67
CA GLY A 56 3.58 1.29 -13.95
C GLY A 56 2.18 0.75 -13.64
N GLY A 57 2.02 -0.57 -13.74
CA GLY A 57 0.78 -1.27 -13.47
C GLY A 57 -0.09 -1.58 -14.68
N GLU A 58 -0.93 -2.61 -14.53
CA GLU A 58 -1.98 -3.00 -15.46
C GLU A 58 -3.35 -2.64 -14.88
N LEU A 59 -4.24 -2.03 -15.68
CA LEU A 59 -5.51 -1.46 -15.21
C LEU A 59 -6.32 -2.45 -14.33
N LEU A 60 -6.52 -3.67 -14.84
CA LEU A 60 -7.32 -4.70 -14.14
C LEU A 60 -6.57 -5.29 -12.94
N ALA A 61 -5.24 -5.45 -13.04
CA ALA A 61 -4.44 -5.98 -11.95
C ALA A 61 -4.25 -4.97 -10.81
N HIS A 62 -4.51 -3.68 -11.06
CA HIS A 62 -4.27 -2.59 -10.11
C HIS A 62 -5.47 -2.27 -9.21
N SER A 63 -6.71 -2.55 -9.63
CA SER A 63 -7.90 -2.30 -8.81
C SER A 63 -7.96 -3.19 -7.57
N HIS A 64 -7.65 -4.48 -7.73
CA HIS A 64 -7.67 -5.44 -6.64
C HIS A 64 -6.68 -5.11 -5.49
N PRO A 65 -5.41 -4.73 -5.78
CA PRO A 65 -4.47 -4.23 -4.78
C PRO A 65 -4.94 -3.00 -4.00
N GLN A 66 -5.64 -2.05 -4.62
CA GLN A 66 -6.18 -0.89 -3.91
C GLN A 66 -7.17 -1.32 -2.81
N GLU A 67 -8.07 -2.24 -3.15
CA GLU A 67 -9.04 -2.79 -2.21
C GLU A 67 -8.41 -3.64 -1.11
N ASP A 68 -7.52 -4.58 -1.47
CA ASP A 68 -6.88 -5.48 -0.53
C ASP A 68 -5.92 -4.73 0.41
N ALA A 69 -5.08 -3.84 -0.12
CA ALA A 69 -4.14 -3.06 0.68
C ALA A 69 -4.85 -2.09 1.63
N TRP A 70 -5.96 -1.48 1.19
CA TRP A 70 -6.77 -0.62 2.06
C TRP A 70 -7.34 -1.41 3.24
N ARG A 71 -7.96 -2.57 2.98
CA ARG A 71 -8.49 -3.45 4.02
C ARG A 71 -7.41 -3.90 5.00
N LYS A 72 -6.26 -4.33 4.48
CA LYS A 72 -5.13 -4.82 5.31
C LYS A 72 -4.51 -3.72 6.15
N THR A 73 -4.39 -2.49 5.62
CA THR A 73 -3.95 -1.33 6.39
C THR A 73 -4.89 -1.06 7.57
N LEU A 74 -6.21 -1.09 7.36
CA LEU A 74 -7.18 -0.87 8.43
C LEU A 74 -7.13 -1.97 9.51
N VAL A 75 -6.99 -3.24 9.11
CA VAL A 75 -6.81 -4.36 10.05
C VAL A 75 -5.53 -4.16 10.86
N PHE A 76 -4.40 -3.91 10.19
CA PHE A 76 -3.11 -3.67 10.83
C PHE A 76 -3.18 -2.53 11.85
N LEU A 77 -3.73 -1.37 11.47
CA LEU A 77 -3.85 -0.23 12.37
C LEU A 77 -4.78 -0.53 13.54
N ARG A 78 -5.89 -1.26 13.33
CA ARG A 78 -6.81 -1.65 14.41
C ARG A 78 -6.12 -2.53 15.44
N GLU A 79 -5.43 -3.57 14.98
CA GLU A 79 -4.76 -4.54 15.84
C GLU A 79 -3.63 -3.91 16.65
N ASN A 80 -2.86 -3.00 16.04
CA ASN A 80 -1.65 -2.45 16.64
C ASN A 80 -1.86 -1.13 17.41
N LEU A 81 -2.93 -0.37 17.11
CA LEU A 81 -3.20 0.90 17.82
C LEU A 81 -4.34 0.80 18.85
N TYR A 82 -5.28 -0.12 18.67
CA TYR A 82 -6.50 -0.21 19.50
C TYR A 82 -6.63 -1.57 20.22
N GLY A 83 -5.51 -2.24 20.47
CA GLY A 83 -5.38 -3.60 20.98
C GLY A 83 -6.60 -4.14 21.75
N GLY A 84 -7.30 -5.10 21.14
CA GLY A 84 -8.26 -5.96 21.86
C GLY A 84 -9.75 -5.62 21.75
N MET A 85 -10.19 -4.64 20.95
CA MET A 85 -11.60 -4.62 20.55
C MET A 85 -11.89 -5.81 19.63
N LYS A 86 -12.35 -6.92 20.21
CA LYS A 86 -13.03 -7.98 19.47
C LYS A 86 -14.07 -7.29 18.57
N PRO A 87 -14.20 -7.68 17.30
CA PRO A 87 -15.14 -7.03 16.40
C PRO A 87 -16.55 -7.22 16.94
N VAL A 88 -17.05 -6.24 17.70
CA VAL A 88 -18.48 -6.00 17.82
C VAL A 88 -18.90 -5.64 16.41
N ALA A 89 -19.49 -6.62 15.72
CA ALA A 89 -20.55 -6.49 14.73
C ALA A 89 -20.56 -5.20 13.89
N LEU A 90 -19.42 -4.76 13.36
CA LEU A 90 -19.32 -3.52 12.56
C LEU A 90 -19.48 -3.78 11.06
N PHE A 91 -19.64 -5.05 10.67
CA PHE A 91 -19.87 -5.46 9.28
C PHE A 91 -21.15 -6.27 9.09
N SER A 92 -22.07 -6.28 10.05
CA SER A 92 -23.39 -6.89 9.84
C SER A 92 -24.33 -6.03 8.98
N ASN A 93 -23.91 -4.83 8.52
CA ASN A 93 -24.76 -3.93 7.72
C ASN A 93 -24.00 -3.20 6.58
N LEU A 94 -23.07 -3.85 5.88
CA LEU A 94 -22.62 -3.42 4.56
C LEU A 94 -22.45 -4.63 3.64
#